data_AF-A0A6L8MZ30-F1
#
_entry.id   AF-A0A6L8MZ30-F1
#
_cell.length_a   1.000
_cell.length_b   1.000
_cell.length_c   1.000
_cell.angle_alpha   90.00
_cell.angle_beta   90.00
_cell.angle_gamma   90.00
#
_symmetry.space_group_name_H-M   'P 1'
#
loop_
_entity.id
_entity.type
_entity.pdbx_description
1 polymer ?
#
loop_
_entity_poly.entity_id
_entity_poly.type
_entity_poly.pdbx_seq_one_letter_code
_entity_poly.pdbx_strand_id
1 'polypeptide(L)'
;MITKINVPKTSIVIEIKKKEIKIENLIDYDIKMIFRNQDAEPSLDENGDVFEPLYWLDIKAKPIEEIEYHSSLGVKKEKRRLAELQIFFEYIEANKRNLFDLCGLRGELS
;
A
#
# COMPACT_ATOMS: atom_id res chain seq x y z
N MET A 1 11.45 14.57 6.62
CA MET A 1 11.72 14.32 5.19
C MET A 1 10.48 13.68 4.59
N ILE A 2 10.10 14.05 3.38
CA ILE A 2 9.04 13.39 2.62
C ILE A 2 9.73 12.59 1.53
N THR A 3 9.44 11.30 1.45
CA THR A 3 9.94 10.42 0.38
C THR A 3 8.83 10.24 -0.64
N LYS A 4 9.10 10.53 -1.91
CA LYS A 4 8.16 10.28 -3.00
C LYS A 4 8.72 9.19 -3.92
N ILE A 5 7.90 8.21 -4.25
CA ILE A 5 8.25 7.08 -5.11
C ILE A 5 7.26 7.05 -6.26
N ASN A 6 7.76 7.24 -7.48
CA ASN A 6 6.96 7.04 -8.69
C ASN A 6 6.96 5.55 -9.02
N VAL A 7 5.78 4.95 -9.09
CA VAL A 7 5.65 3.54 -9.45
C VAL A 7 5.89 3.41 -10.96
N PRO A 8 6.85 2.59 -11.41
CA PRO A 8 7.20 2.52 -12.82
C PRO A 8 6.01 2.15 -13.70
N LYS A 9 5.87 2.81 -14.85
CA LYS A 9 4.84 2.55 -15.86
C LYS A 9 3.40 2.80 -15.40
N THR A 10 3.19 3.50 -14.29
CA THR A 10 1.87 3.92 -13.83
C THR A 10 1.86 5.42 -13.55
N SER A 11 0.66 5.95 -13.34
CA SER A 11 0.43 7.29 -12.82
C SER A 11 0.41 7.36 -11.29
N ILE A 12 0.74 6.27 -10.59
CA ILE A 12 0.61 6.13 -9.15
C ILE A 12 1.91 6.57 -8.45
N VAL A 13 1.77 7.41 -7.43
CA VAL A 13 2.86 7.93 -6.60
C VAL A 13 2.63 7.57 -5.14
N ILE A 14 3.64 7.01 -4.50
CA ILE A 14 3.65 6.72 -3.06
C ILE A 14 4.38 7.86 -2.37
N GLU A 15 3.70 8.56 -1.46
CA GLU A 15 4.29 9.56 -0.58
C GLU A 15 4.38 9.02 0.84
N ILE A 16 5.58 9.00 1.39
CA ILE A 16 5.85 8.55 2.76
C ILE A 16 6.31 9.75 3.58
N LYS A 17 5.62 10.00 4.70
CA LYS A 17 5.97 11.03 5.67
C LYS A 17 5.91 10.43 7.06
N LYS A 18 7.09 10.15 7.63
CA LYS A 18 7.21 9.39 8.89
C LYS A 18 6.50 8.02 8.73
N LYS A 19 5.53 7.73 9.60
CA LYS A 19 4.76 6.48 9.61
C LYS A 19 3.51 6.51 8.71
N GLU A 20 3.26 7.63 8.04
CA GLU A 20 2.07 7.83 7.21
C GLU A 20 2.41 7.64 5.73
N ILE A 21 1.55 6.92 5.03
CA ILE A 21 1.63 6.65 3.60
C ILE A 21 0.40 7.26 2.92
N LYS A 22 0.63 8.08 1.90
CA LYS A 22 -0.40 8.64 1.03
C LYS A 22 -0.15 8.16 -0.39
N ILE A 23 -1.22 7.78 -1.09
CA ILE A 23 -1.16 7.36 -2.48
C ILE A 23 -1.84 8.42 -3.35
N GLU A 24 -1.14 8.92 -4.34
CA GLU A 24 -1.70 9.79 -5.38
C GLU A 24 -1.77 9.03 -6.70
N ASN A 25 -2.84 9.23 -7.48
CA ASN A 25 -3.03 8.52 -8.75
C ASN A 25 -3.97 9.28 -9.69
N LEU A 26 -3.97 8.90 -10.97
CA LEU A 26 -4.87 9.45 -12.01
C LEU A 26 -5.86 8.40 -12.54
N ILE A 27 -6.04 7.29 -11.82
CA ILE A 27 -6.90 6.17 -12.26
C ILE A 27 -8.29 6.18 -11.63
N ASP A 28 -8.61 7.20 -10.83
CA ASP A 28 -9.90 7.38 -10.13
C ASP A 28 -10.18 6.29 -9.07
N TYR A 29 -9.13 5.85 -8.37
CA TYR A 29 -9.22 4.92 -7.24
C TYR A 29 -8.82 5.59 -5.92
N ASP A 30 -9.61 5.35 -4.87
CA ASP A 30 -9.20 5.56 -3.48
C ASP A 30 -8.29 4.39 -3.06
N ILE A 31 -6.99 4.63 -3.01
CA ILE A 31 -5.99 3.64 -2.62
C ILE A 31 -5.47 3.98 -1.22
N LYS A 32 -5.64 3.04 -0.29
CA LYS A 32 -5.19 3.16 1.10
C LYS A 32 -4.17 2.08 1.40
N MET A 33 -3.11 2.49 2.08
CA MET A 33 -1.99 1.64 2.45
C MET A 33 -1.57 1.98 3.87
N ILE A 34 -1.56 0.98 4.77
CA ILE A 34 -1.17 1.15 6.16
C ILE A 34 -0.50 -0.10 6.71
N PHE A 35 0.60 0.06 7.43
CA PHE A 35 1.17 -1.01 8.23
C PHE A 35 0.42 -1.12 9.56
N ARG A 36 -0.23 -2.26 9.79
CA ARG A 36 -0.98 -2.55 11.02
C ARG A 36 -0.17 -3.49 11.89
N ASN A 37 -0.12 -3.19 13.19
CA ASN A 37 0.44 -4.09 14.18
C ASN A 37 -0.53 -5.28 14.38
N GLN A 38 -0.02 -6.50 14.28
CA GLN A 38 -0.74 -7.75 14.56
C GLN A 38 -0.91 -7.97 16.06
N ASP A 39 0.08 -7.54 16.84
CA ASP A 39 0.10 -7.67 18.29
C ASP A 39 -0.43 -6.38 18.92
N ALA A 40 -1.74 -6.35 19.15
CA ALA A 40 -2.37 -5.22 19.83
C ALA A 40 -1.94 -5.11 21.31
N GLU A 41 -1.38 -6.19 21.87
CA GLU A 41 -0.87 -6.28 23.25
C GLU A 41 0.58 -6.80 23.25
N PRO A 42 1.47 -6.21 24.07
CA PRO A 42 2.83 -6.71 24.21
C PRO A 42 2.81 -8.12 24.80
N SER A 43 3.31 -9.09 24.03
CA SER A 43 3.57 -10.45 24.50
C SER A 43 5.00 -10.57 25.02
N LEU A 44 5.20 -11.45 26.01
CA LEU A 44 6.53 -11.74 26.56
C LEU A 44 7.06 -13.05 25.98
N ASP A 45 8.35 -13.09 25.68
CA ASP A 45 9.06 -14.31 25.29
C ASP A 45 9.37 -15.22 26.50
N GLU A 46 10.06 -16.34 26.25
CA GLU A 46 10.41 -17.32 27.30
C GLU A 46 11.35 -16.74 28.38
N ASN A 47 12.01 -15.62 28.11
CA ASN A 47 12.90 -14.92 29.03
C ASN A 47 12.20 -13.77 29.77
N GLY A 48 10.96 -13.44 29.40
CA GLY A 48 10.23 -12.30 29.94
C GLY A 48 10.51 -10.97 29.21
N ASP A 49 11.15 -11.00 28.05
CA ASP A 49 11.38 -9.83 27.19
C ASP A 49 10.18 -9.59 26.27
N VAL A 50 9.88 -8.32 25.96
CA VAL A 50 8.75 -7.97 25.08
C VAL A 50 9.11 -8.32 23.63
N PHE A 51 8.26 -9.12 22.96
CA PHE A 51 8.41 -9.40 21.53
C PHE A 51 8.41 -8.11 20.70
N GLU A 52 9.23 -8.07 19.66
CA GLU A 52 9.15 -6.99 18.68
C GLU A 52 7.76 -7.01 18.01
N PRO A 53 7.08 -5.86 17.87
CA PRO A 53 5.74 -5.84 17.29
C PRO A 53 5.76 -6.32 15.84
N LEU A 54 4.87 -7.26 15.51
CA LEU A 54 4.76 -7.81 14.17
C LEU A 54 3.79 -6.99 13.33
N TYR A 55 4.22 -6.54 12.15
CA TYR A 55 3.41 -5.72 11.25
C TYR A 55 2.99 -6.47 10.00
N TRP A 56 1.82 -6.14 9.47
CA TRP A 56 1.40 -6.50 8.12
C TRP A 56 0.95 -5.28 7.34
N LEU A 57 1.03 -5.38 6.02
CA LEU A 57 0.62 -4.31 5.12
C LEU A 57 -0.84 -4.49 4.71
N ASP A 58 -1.71 -3.61 5.19
CA ASP A 58 -3.10 -3.48 4.73
C ASP A 58 -3.14 -2.54 3.54
N ILE A 59 -3.40 -3.10 2.36
CA ILE A 59 -3.53 -2.36 1.10
C ILE A 59 -4.94 -2.60 0.52
N LYS A 60 -5.63 -1.53 0.18
CA LYS A 60 -6.99 -1.55 -0.38
C LYS A 60 -7.08 -0.52 -1.48
N ALA A 61 -7.71 -0.91 -2.59
CA ALA A 61 -8.02 -0.01 -3.69
C ALA A 61 -9.50 -0.13 -4.00
N LYS A 62 -10.23 0.99 -3.96
CA LYS A 62 -11.65 1.06 -4.28
C LYS A 62 -11.87 2.12 -5.35
N PRO A 63 -12.68 1.86 -6.38
CA PRO A 63 -13.16 2.92 -7.27
C PRO A 63 -13.77 4.06 -6.46
N ILE A 64 -13.51 5.31 -6.85
CA ILE A 64 -14.11 6.48 -6.18
C ILE A 64 -15.64 6.50 -6.42
N GLU A 65 -16.07 6.08 -7.60
CA GLU A 65 -17.47 5.99 -8.01
C GLU A 65 -17.84 4.55 -8.41
N GLU A 66 -19.13 4.24 -8.40
CA GLU A 66 -19.63 2.98 -8.95
C GLU A 66 -19.36 2.94 -10.46
N ILE A 67 -18.87 1.79 -10.94
CA ILE A 67 -18.47 1.65 -12.34
C ILE A 67 -19.52 0.86 -13.10
N GLU A 68 -20.17 1.52 -14.06
CA GLU A 68 -21.07 0.91 -15.04
C GLU A 68 -20.52 1.12 -16.47
N TYR A 69 -20.80 0.17 -17.36
CA TYR A 69 -20.34 0.26 -18.75
C TYR A 69 -21.50 0.20 -19.73
N HIS A 70 -21.54 1.18 -20.63
CA HIS A 70 -22.49 1.23 -21.74
C HIS A 70 -21.81 1.16 -23.11
N SER A 71 -20.48 1.01 -23.15
CA SER A 71 -19.72 0.93 -24.40
C SER A 71 -18.40 0.17 -24.24
N SER A 72 -17.89 -0.37 -25.36
CA SER A 72 -16.57 -1.00 -25.43
C SER A 72 -15.43 -0.02 -25.10
N LEU A 73 -15.61 1.27 -25.38
CA LEU A 73 -14.63 2.31 -25.03
C LEU A 73 -14.50 2.50 -23.52
N GLY A 74 -15.63 2.48 -22.79
CA GLY A 74 -15.65 2.55 -21.33
C GLY A 74 -14.89 1.38 -20.70
N VAL A 75 -15.18 0.15 -21.16
CA VAL A 75 -14.46 -1.06 -20.72
C VAL A 75 -12.98 -0.99 -21.04
N LYS A 76 -12.61 -0.47 -22.22
CA LYS A 76 -11.20 -0.31 -22.62
C LYS A 76 -10.46 0.69 -21.73
N LYS A 77 -11.12 1.76 -21.28
CA LYS A 77 -10.56 2.72 -20.33
C LYS A 77 -10.33 2.05 -18.98
N GLU A 78 -11.30 1.31 -18.47
CA GLU A 78 -11.12 0.61 -17.19
C GLU A 78 -10.02 -0.44 -17.26
N LYS A 79 -9.94 -1.21 -18.34
CA LYS A 79 -8.87 -2.19 -18.53
C LYS A 79 -7.47 -1.57 -18.36
N ARG A 80 -7.28 -0.31 -18.77
CA ARG A 80 -6.01 0.41 -18.57
C ARG A 80 -5.78 0.79 -17.11
N ARG A 81 -6.81 1.29 -16.42
CA ARG A 81 -6.76 1.62 -14.98
C ARG A 81 -6.43 0.38 -14.14
N LEU A 82 -7.09 -0.74 -14.41
CA LEU A 82 -6.82 -2.01 -13.75
C LEU A 82 -5.41 -2.55 -14.05
N ALA A 83 -4.88 -2.33 -15.25
CA ALA A 83 -3.51 -2.70 -15.57
C ALA A 83 -2.49 -1.87 -14.77
N GLU A 84 -2.71 -0.56 -14.60
CA GLU A 84 -1.88 0.25 -13.71
C GLU A 84 -2.00 -0.19 -12.25
N LEU A 85 -3.22 -0.51 -11.79
CA LEU A 85 -3.45 -1.01 -10.44
C LEU A 85 -2.73 -2.34 -10.19
N GLN A 86 -2.76 -3.26 -11.16
CA GLN A 86 -2.01 -4.52 -11.09
C GLN A 86 -0.50 -4.26 -10.93
N ILE A 87 0.09 -3.42 -11.79
CA ILE A 87 1.52 -3.08 -11.72
C ILE A 87 1.86 -2.47 -10.35
N PHE A 88 0.96 -1.66 -9.79
CA PHE A 88 1.13 -1.12 -8.45
C PHE A 88 1.15 -2.21 -7.38
N PHE A 89 0.22 -3.16 -7.37
CA PHE A 89 0.23 -4.26 -6.42
C PHE A 89 1.49 -5.12 -6.54
N GLU A 90 1.91 -5.46 -7.76
CA GLU A 90 3.16 -6.19 -8.02
C GLU A 90 4.39 -5.42 -7.49
N TYR A 91 4.40 -4.10 -7.67
CA TYR A 91 5.46 -3.24 -7.11
C TYR A 91 5.49 -3.28 -5.58
N ILE A 92 4.32 -3.20 -4.94
CA ILE A 92 4.21 -3.26 -3.47
C ILE A 92 4.68 -4.62 -2.95
N GLU A 93 4.26 -5.72 -3.57
CA GLU A 93 4.67 -7.08 -3.20
C GLU A 93 6.18 -7.24 -3.28
N ALA A 94 6.80 -6.75 -4.36
CA ALA A 94 8.25 -6.81 -4.55
C ALA A 94 9.05 -5.89 -3.61
N ASN A 95 8.43 -4.83 -3.06
CA ASN A 95 9.13 -3.79 -2.29
C ASN A 95 8.61 -3.62 -0.85
N LYS A 96 7.78 -4.55 -0.36
CA LYS A 96 7.08 -4.46 0.94
C LYS A 96 8.04 -4.13 2.10
N ARG A 97 9.21 -4.79 2.15
CA ARG A 97 10.23 -4.55 3.18
C ARG A 97 10.84 -3.15 3.08
N ASN A 98 11.23 -2.72 1.89
CA ASN A 98 11.78 -1.39 1.66
C ASN A 98 10.80 -0.28 2.09
N LEU A 99 9.50 -0.46 1.80
CA LEU A 99 8.46 0.48 2.20
C LEU A 99 8.27 0.52 3.72
N PHE A 100 8.36 -0.64 4.37
CA PHE A 100 8.32 -0.73 5.84
C PHE A 100 9.48 0.02 6.48
N ASP A 101 10.71 -0.21 5.99
CA ASP A 101 11.92 0.44 6.50
C ASP A 101 11.86 1.98 6.28
N LEU A 102 11.35 2.43 5.13
CA LEU A 102 11.14 3.85 4.84
C LEU A 102 10.11 4.53 5.76
N CYS A 103 9.16 3.77 6.32
CA CYS A 103 8.21 4.29 7.31
C CYS A 103 8.85 4.49 8.70
N GLY A 104 10.05 3.95 8.93
CA GLY A 104 10.77 4.03 10.20
C GLY A 104 10.02 3.35 11.35
N LEU A 105 9.25 2.31 11.05
CA LEU A 105 8.60 1.46 12.05
C LEU A 105 9.66 0.57 12.72
N ARG A 106 9.51 0.33 14.02
CA ARG A 106 10.34 -0.62 14.77
C ARG A 106 9.52 -1.88 14.94
N GLY A 107 10.04 -3.02 14.52
CA GLY A 107 9.36 -4.30 14.55
C GLY A 107 9.66 -5.15 13.33
N GLU A 108 8.99 -6.29 13.26
CA GLU A 108 9.13 -7.25 12.16
C GLU A 108 7.98 -7.14 11.16
N LEU A 109 8.20 -7.67 9.97
CA LEU A 109 7.20 -7.70 8.91
C LEU A 109 6.77 -9.16 8.68
N SER A 110 5.48 -9.44 8.89
CA SER A 110 4.84 -10.72 8.58
C SER A 110 4.62 -10.93 7.08
#